data_AF-J2PGU8-F1
#
_entry.id   AF-J2PGU8-F1
#
_cell.length_a   1.000
_cell.length_b   1.000
_cell.length_c   1.000
_cell.angle_alpha   90.00
_cell.angle_beta   90.00
_cell.angle_gamma   90.00
#
_symmetry.space_group_name_H-M   'P 1'
#
loop_
_entity.id
_entity.type
_entity.pdbx_description
1 polymer ?
#
loop_
_entity_poly.entity_id
_entity_poly.type
_entity_poly.pdbx_seq_one_letter_code
_entity_poly.pdbx_strand_id
1 'polypeptide(L)'
;MPSKTSRFMLTTLLCLPAIGSATTLHRCEASDGRVTFTTLSCANDEHLSLQEVRPYSPGSTVTLIPEARHEEISGMNIKKREMAVVGRTHDKCGDLIDARQKREAIINQRIIAGMSQQDVESALGKPDKVSIRNSATSYRYDLKRGRSAQIDFDEKGCVTGKAKSRTAKSPR
;
A
#
# COMPACT_ATOMS: atom_id res chain seq x y z
N MET A 1 -52.01 43.22 9.75
CA MET A 1 -51.23 42.88 10.95
C MET A 1 -51.27 41.37 11.14
N PRO A 2 -50.19 40.61 10.92
CA PRO A 2 -50.22 39.16 11.11
C PRO A 2 -50.21 38.82 12.61
N SER A 3 -51.13 37.94 13.00
CA SER A 3 -51.48 37.58 14.38
C SER A 3 -50.30 37.00 15.16
N LYS A 4 -50.09 37.50 16.39
CA LYS A 4 -49.06 37.04 17.34
C LYS A 4 -49.14 35.54 17.63
N THR A 5 -50.33 34.93 17.53
CA THR A 5 -50.53 33.48 17.73
C THR A 5 -49.82 32.60 16.69
N SER A 6 -49.67 33.10 15.45
CA SER A 6 -48.91 32.40 14.41
C SER A 6 -47.41 32.34 14.73
N ARG A 7 -46.88 33.36 15.43
CA ARG A 7 -45.46 33.40 15.80
C ARG A 7 -45.11 32.41 16.91
N PHE A 8 -46.02 32.17 17.86
CA PHE A 8 -45.79 31.20 18.95
C PHE A 8 -45.87 29.73 18.48
N MET A 9 -46.69 29.43 17.47
CA MET A 9 -46.73 28.09 16.86
C MET A 9 -45.48 27.76 16.05
N LEU A 10 -44.80 28.78 15.49
CA LEU A 10 -43.58 28.58 14.72
C LEU A 10 -42.38 28.23 15.62
N THR A 11 -42.35 28.77 16.85
CA THR A 11 -41.25 28.54 17.80
C THR A 11 -41.31 27.16 18.46
N THR A 12 -42.50 26.57 18.62
CA THR A 12 -42.63 25.20 19.16
C THR A 12 -42.17 24.13 18.17
N LEU A 13 -42.30 24.37 16.86
CA LEU A 13 -41.87 23.42 15.82
C LEU A 13 -40.33 23.28 15.72
N LEU A 14 -39.59 24.34 16.08
CA LEU A 14 -38.11 24.32 16.09
C LEU A 14 -37.51 23.59 17.31
N CYS A 15 -38.31 23.28 18.33
CA CYS A 15 -37.85 22.55 19.52
C CYS A 15 -38.08 21.04 19.45
N LEU A 16 -38.51 20.49 18.30
CA LEU A 16 -38.47 19.04 18.12
C LEU A 16 -36.99 18.64 18.00
N PRO A 17 -36.42 17.87 18.94
CA PRO A 17 -35.09 17.31 18.74
C PRO A 17 -35.15 16.50 17.46
N ALA A 18 -34.27 16.80 16.51
CA ALA A 18 -34.02 15.92 15.38
C ALA A 18 -33.50 14.61 15.96
N ILE A 19 -34.40 13.65 16.17
CA ILE A 19 -34.07 12.32 16.67
C ILE A 19 -33.20 11.70 15.57
N GLY A 20 -31.88 11.73 15.78
CA GLY A 20 -30.96 10.98 14.94
C GLY A 20 -31.39 9.51 15.00
N SER A 21 -31.51 8.87 13.85
CA SER A 21 -31.93 7.47 13.74
C SER A 21 -30.85 6.55 14.34
N ALA A 22 -30.81 6.43 15.67
CA ALA A 22 -30.07 5.39 16.35
C ALA A 22 -30.76 4.07 16.04
N THR A 23 -30.08 3.20 15.29
CA THR A 23 -30.58 1.86 14.97
C THR A 23 -29.98 0.87 15.96
N THR A 24 -30.83 0.16 16.70
CA THR A 24 -30.38 -0.91 17.59
C THR A 24 -30.20 -2.20 16.80
N LEU A 25 -29.03 -2.83 16.95
CA LEU A 25 -28.74 -4.16 16.43
C LEU A 25 -28.63 -5.15 17.58
N HIS A 26 -29.04 -6.39 17.34
CA HIS A 26 -28.84 -7.51 18.25
C HIS A 26 -27.48 -8.14 17.91
N ARG A 27 -26.52 -8.07 18.84
CA ARG A 27 -25.27 -8.84 18.82
C ARG A 27 -25.55 -10.19 19.46
N CYS A 28 -25.53 -11.24 18.66
CA CYS A 28 -25.77 -12.61 19.07
C CYS A 28 -24.45 -13.35 19.15
N GLU A 29 -24.12 -13.89 20.31
CA GLU A 29 -22.92 -14.69 20.54
C GLU A 29 -23.29 -16.14 20.82
N ALA A 30 -22.85 -17.04 19.94
CA ALA A 30 -23.07 -18.47 20.07
C ALA A 30 -22.03 -19.12 21.00
N SER A 31 -22.32 -20.33 21.47
CA SER A 31 -21.45 -21.08 22.39
C SER A 31 -20.08 -21.47 21.80
N ASP A 32 -19.95 -21.46 20.46
CA ASP A 32 -18.69 -21.63 19.72
C ASP A 32 -17.87 -20.33 19.63
N GLY A 33 -18.37 -19.22 20.20
CA GLY A 33 -17.75 -17.89 20.15
C GLY A 33 -18.02 -17.12 18.86
N ARG A 34 -18.91 -17.61 17.98
CA ARG A 34 -19.32 -16.90 16.76
C ARG A 34 -20.21 -15.72 17.13
N VAL A 35 -19.90 -14.55 16.59
CA VAL A 35 -20.68 -13.32 16.79
C VAL A 35 -21.37 -12.93 15.49
N THR A 36 -22.69 -12.76 15.55
CA THR A 36 -23.53 -12.32 14.42
C THR A 36 -24.32 -11.08 14.81
N PHE A 37 -24.50 -10.13 13.88
CA PHE A 37 -25.33 -8.95 14.08
C PHE A 37 -26.62 -9.06 13.27
N THR A 38 -27.77 -8.87 13.91
CA THR A 38 -29.09 -9.00 13.28
C THR A 38 -30.05 -7.92 13.77
N THR A 39 -31.00 -7.50 12.92
CA THR A 39 -32.04 -6.53 13.26
C THR A 39 -33.30 -7.19 13.84
N LEU A 40 -33.44 -8.51 13.72
CA LEU A 40 -34.65 -9.24 14.12
C LEU A 40 -34.55 -9.75 15.56
N SER A 41 -33.77 -10.81 15.79
CA SER A 41 -33.54 -11.44 17.09
C SER A 41 -32.43 -12.50 16.98
N CYS A 42 -31.87 -12.93 18.11
CA CYS A 42 -30.93 -14.05 18.17
C CYS A 42 -31.64 -15.41 18.10
N ALA A 43 -30.90 -16.46 17.75
CA ALA A 43 -31.41 -17.83 17.82
C ALA A 43 -31.54 -18.30 19.27
N ASN A 44 -32.26 -19.41 19.48
CA ASN A 44 -32.37 -20.03 20.80
C ASN A 44 -30.97 -20.46 21.28
N ASP A 45 -30.67 -20.21 22.56
CA ASP A 45 -29.38 -20.46 23.21
C ASP A 45 -28.19 -19.58 22.79
N GLU A 46 -28.43 -18.47 22.07
CA GLU A 46 -27.40 -17.43 21.84
C GLU A 46 -27.48 -16.31 22.88
N HIS A 47 -26.32 -15.79 23.30
CA HIS A 47 -26.26 -14.66 24.22
C HIS A 47 -26.55 -13.36 23.48
N LEU A 48 -27.70 -12.75 23.80
CA LEU A 48 -28.14 -11.49 23.22
C LEU A 48 -27.50 -10.28 23.92
N SER A 49 -26.88 -9.40 23.14
CA SER A 49 -26.44 -8.08 23.57
C SER A 49 -26.96 -7.01 22.61
N LEU A 50 -27.67 -6.01 23.12
CA LEU A 50 -28.17 -4.90 22.31
C LEU A 50 -27.05 -3.89 22.05
N GLN A 51 -26.77 -3.62 20.79
CA GLN A 51 -25.78 -2.64 20.35
C GLN A 51 -26.49 -1.47 19.65
N GLU A 52 -26.45 -0.29 20.28
CA GLU A 52 -26.87 0.94 19.60
C GLU A 52 -25.81 1.31 18.55
N VAL A 53 -26.25 1.48 17.31
CA VAL A 53 -25.42 1.94 16.19
C VAL A 53 -25.98 3.24 15.66
N ARG A 54 -25.10 4.21 15.45
CA ARG A 54 -25.44 5.47 14.79
C ARG A 54 -24.96 5.40 13.34
N PRO A 55 -25.82 5.08 12.37
CA PRO A 55 -25.44 5.09 10.97
C PRO A 55 -25.06 6.52 10.58
N TYR A 56 -23.97 6.66 9.82
CA TYR A 56 -23.55 7.96 9.32
C TYR A 56 -24.55 8.47 8.27
N SER A 57 -24.85 9.76 8.30
CA SER A 57 -25.72 10.40 7.31
C SER A 57 -25.07 10.35 5.91
N PRO A 58 -25.79 9.95 4.86
CA PRO A 58 -25.24 9.93 3.50
C PRO A 58 -24.78 11.33 3.09
N GLY A 59 -23.48 11.49 2.81
CA GLY A 59 -22.84 12.77 2.50
C GLY A 59 -21.78 13.23 3.53
N SER A 60 -21.62 12.51 4.63
CA SER A 60 -20.58 12.81 5.63
C SER A 60 -19.23 12.23 5.23
N THR A 61 -18.25 13.09 4.94
CA THR A 61 -16.85 12.70 4.65
C THR A 61 -16.06 12.53 5.95
N VAL A 62 -16.53 11.70 6.88
CA VAL A 62 -15.75 11.34 8.06
C VAL A 62 -14.77 10.24 7.65
N THR A 63 -13.49 10.53 7.74
CA THR A 63 -12.40 9.57 7.58
C THR A 63 -12.61 8.42 8.58
N LEU A 64 -12.81 7.20 8.06
CA LEU A 64 -13.05 5.95 8.79
C LEU A 64 -11.86 5.45 9.63
N ILE A 65 -10.86 6.31 9.87
CA ILE A 65 -9.65 5.94 10.58
C ILE A 65 -9.74 6.60 11.96
N PRO A 66 -9.91 5.83 13.04
CA PRO A 66 -9.72 6.35 14.39
C PRO A 66 -8.32 6.97 14.44
N GLU A 67 -8.25 8.23 14.82
CA GLU A 67 -6.98 8.90 15.05
C GLU A 67 -6.18 8.06 16.06
N ALA A 68 -5.00 7.61 15.67
CA ALA A 68 -4.19 6.73 16.48
C ALA A 68 -3.83 7.48 17.77
N ARG A 69 -4.55 7.18 18.86
CA ARG A 69 -4.18 7.65 20.19
C ARG A 69 -2.84 7.02 20.53
N HIS A 70 -1.77 7.75 20.28
CA HIS A 70 -0.43 7.46 20.79
C HIS A 70 -0.35 7.77 22.29
N GLU A 71 -1.33 7.33 23.09
CA GLU A 71 -1.09 7.20 24.51
C GLU A 71 -0.26 5.94 24.70
N GLU A 72 0.92 6.16 25.27
CA GLU A 72 2.00 5.21 25.50
C GLU A 72 1.48 3.82 25.82
N ILE A 73 1.57 2.91 24.84
CA ILE A 73 1.51 1.46 25.07
C ILE A 73 2.82 1.07 25.75
N SER A 74 2.99 1.52 26.99
CA SER A 74 4.01 1.03 27.90
C SER A 74 3.60 -0.38 28.31
N GLY A 75 4.29 -1.38 27.76
CA GLY A 75 4.29 -2.73 28.33
C GLY A 75 3.68 -3.85 27.50
N MET A 76 3.24 -3.63 26.26
CA MET A 76 2.87 -4.76 25.39
C MET A 76 4.15 -5.29 24.72
N ASN A 77 4.75 -6.33 25.31
CA ASN A 77 5.74 -7.18 24.65
C ASN A 77 5.05 -7.89 23.47
N ILE A 78 4.85 -7.16 22.37
CA ILE A 78 4.53 -7.74 21.08
C ILE A 78 5.79 -8.50 20.71
N LYS A 79 5.82 -9.80 21.00
CA LYS A 79 6.76 -10.72 20.37
C LYS A 79 6.56 -10.50 18.88
N LYS A 80 7.51 -9.79 18.28
CA LYS A 80 7.54 -9.41 16.88
C LYS A 80 7.37 -10.70 16.09
N ARG A 81 6.14 -11.00 15.65
CA ARG A 81 5.89 -12.16 14.80
C ARG A 81 6.76 -11.93 13.58
N GLU A 82 7.76 -12.78 13.41
CA GLU A 82 8.64 -12.72 12.26
C GLU A 82 7.75 -12.90 11.04
N MET A 83 7.57 -11.82 10.28
CA MET A 83 6.84 -11.90 9.02
C MET A 83 7.63 -12.85 8.12
N ALA A 84 7.08 -14.04 7.91
CA ALA A 84 7.61 -14.97 6.92
C ALA A 84 7.35 -14.37 5.54
N VAL A 85 8.40 -13.80 4.93
CA VAL A 85 8.36 -13.37 3.54
C VAL A 85 8.36 -14.64 2.68
N VAL A 86 7.18 -15.06 2.24
CA VAL A 86 7.01 -16.18 1.32
C VAL A 86 7.18 -15.65 -0.11
N GLY A 87 8.17 -16.19 -0.83
CA GLY A 87 8.46 -15.82 -2.22
C GLY A 87 9.61 -14.84 -2.36
N ARG A 88 10.84 -15.25 -2.01
CA ARG A 88 12.02 -14.60 -2.60
C ARG A 88 12.13 -15.11 -4.04
N THR A 89 12.04 -14.20 -5.00
CA THR A 89 12.52 -14.50 -6.37
C THR A 89 14.00 -14.83 -6.24
N HIS A 90 14.37 -16.09 -6.48
CA HIS A 90 15.76 -16.49 -6.42
C HIS A 90 16.57 -15.70 -7.45
N ASP A 91 17.61 -15.03 -6.97
CA ASP A 91 18.61 -14.36 -7.77
C ASP A 91 19.31 -15.42 -8.65
N LYS A 92 18.90 -15.54 -9.92
CA LYS A 92 19.49 -16.49 -10.88
C LYS A 92 20.97 -16.18 -11.20
N CYS A 93 21.45 -15.01 -10.78
CA CYS A 93 22.79 -14.48 -11.03
C CYS A 93 23.74 -14.61 -9.82
N GLY A 94 23.35 -15.39 -8.81
CA GLY A 94 23.87 -15.38 -7.43
C GLY A 94 25.33 -15.78 -7.19
N ASP A 95 26.07 -16.25 -8.20
CA ASP A 95 27.43 -16.77 -7.98
C ASP A 95 28.55 -15.82 -8.40
N LEU A 96 28.23 -14.65 -9.00
CA LEU A 96 29.23 -13.73 -9.57
C LEU A 96 29.48 -12.45 -8.74
N ILE A 97 28.64 -12.14 -7.74
CA ILE A 97 28.76 -10.91 -6.95
C ILE A 97 28.49 -11.19 -5.46
N ASP A 98 29.35 -10.65 -4.58
CA ASP A 98 29.10 -10.63 -3.14
C ASP A 98 27.90 -9.73 -2.76
N ALA A 99 27.12 -10.17 -1.78
CA ALA A 99 25.88 -9.49 -1.38
C ALA A 99 26.10 -8.06 -0.88
N ARG A 100 27.25 -7.77 -0.24
CA ARG A 100 27.60 -6.41 0.19
C ARG A 100 27.93 -5.53 -1.01
N GLN A 101 28.73 -6.03 -1.93
CA GLN A 101 29.10 -5.34 -3.15
C GLN A 101 27.88 -5.04 -4.04
N LYS A 102 26.92 -5.98 -4.11
CA LYS A 102 25.62 -5.79 -4.77
C LYS A 102 24.86 -4.60 -4.17
N ARG A 103 24.70 -4.55 -2.84
CA ARG A 103 23.99 -3.44 -2.15
C ARG A 103 24.69 -2.09 -2.34
N GLU A 104 26.00 -2.04 -2.19
CA GLU A 104 26.77 -0.80 -2.38
C GLU A 104 26.65 -0.28 -3.81
N ALA A 105 26.65 -1.15 -4.81
CA ALA A 105 26.49 -0.77 -6.21
C ALA A 105 25.09 -0.24 -6.53
N ILE A 106 24.04 -0.84 -5.96
CA ILE A 106 22.65 -0.35 -6.08
C ILE A 106 22.53 1.06 -5.47
N ILE A 107 23.04 1.26 -4.25
CA ILE A 107 23.00 2.57 -3.56
C ILE A 107 23.74 3.64 -4.35
N ASN A 108 24.91 3.29 -4.91
CA ASN A 108 25.73 4.21 -5.69
C ASN A 108 25.29 4.35 -7.15
N GLN A 109 24.16 3.75 -7.56
CA GLN A 109 23.65 3.76 -8.94
C GLN A 109 24.69 3.28 -9.96
N ARG A 110 25.51 2.29 -9.59
CA ARG A 110 26.55 1.69 -10.44
C ARG A 110 26.13 0.29 -10.86
N ILE A 111 26.30 -0.01 -12.15
CA ILE A 111 26.00 -1.32 -12.70
C ILE A 111 27.28 -2.16 -12.77
N ILE A 112 27.24 -3.36 -12.19
CA ILE A 112 28.33 -4.33 -12.15
C ILE A 112 27.89 -5.61 -12.88
N ALA A 113 28.84 -6.32 -13.49
CA ALA A 113 28.57 -7.63 -14.10
C ALA A 113 28.06 -8.62 -13.05
N GLY A 114 26.99 -9.36 -13.37
CA GLY A 114 26.28 -10.28 -12.47
C GLY A 114 25.03 -9.70 -11.79
N MET A 115 24.68 -8.43 -12.04
CA MET A 115 23.41 -7.87 -11.57
C MET A 115 22.24 -8.47 -12.37
N SER A 116 21.08 -8.63 -11.73
CA SER A 116 19.86 -9.04 -12.43
C SER A 116 19.20 -7.84 -13.12
N GLN A 117 18.32 -8.11 -14.11
CA GLN A 117 17.49 -7.07 -14.74
C GLN A 117 16.73 -6.23 -13.71
N GLN A 118 16.16 -6.87 -12.68
CA GLN A 118 15.41 -6.18 -11.63
C GLN A 118 16.29 -5.26 -10.79
N ASP A 119 17.53 -5.66 -10.49
CA ASP A 119 18.48 -4.82 -9.75
C ASP A 119 18.87 -3.58 -10.56
N VAL A 120 19.07 -3.74 -11.87
CA VAL A 120 19.37 -2.63 -12.80
C VAL A 120 18.19 -1.67 -12.86
N GLU A 121 16.97 -2.18 -12.98
CA GLU A 121 15.74 -1.38 -12.98
C GLU A 121 15.51 -0.67 -11.63
N SER A 122 15.90 -1.29 -10.52
CA SER A 122 15.82 -0.67 -9.19
C SER A 122 16.85 0.44 -8.99
N ALA A 123 18.04 0.31 -9.59
CA ALA A 123 19.12 1.29 -9.46
C ALA A 123 18.98 2.49 -10.42
N LEU A 124 18.55 2.25 -11.67
CA LEU A 124 18.47 3.26 -12.73
C LEU A 124 17.04 3.65 -13.13
N GLY A 125 16.03 2.89 -12.70
CA GLY A 125 14.66 3.03 -13.15
C GLY A 125 14.36 2.24 -14.43
N LYS A 126 13.20 2.54 -15.03
CA LYS A 126 12.77 1.89 -16.27
C LYS A 126 13.68 2.28 -17.45
N PRO A 127 14.05 1.32 -18.33
CA PRO A 127 14.82 1.63 -19.53
C PRO A 127 13.97 2.39 -20.56
N ASP A 128 14.63 3.24 -21.35
CA ASP A 128 13.97 3.98 -22.44
C ASP A 128 13.73 3.07 -23.66
N LYS A 129 14.67 2.15 -23.92
CA LYS A 129 14.55 1.19 -25.02
C LYS A 129 15.10 -0.18 -24.62
N VAL A 130 14.33 -1.20 -24.97
CA VAL A 130 14.69 -2.61 -24.79
C VAL A 130 14.87 -3.24 -26.16
N SER A 131 16.00 -3.91 -26.38
CA SER A 131 16.28 -4.69 -27.59
C SER A 131 16.50 -6.15 -27.20
N ILE A 132 15.68 -7.05 -27.72
CA ILE A 132 15.81 -8.49 -27.50
C ILE A 132 16.20 -9.12 -28.84
N ARG A 133 17.36 -9.79 -28.90
CA ARG A 133 17.85 -10.48 -30.10
C ARG A 133 18.43 -11.82 -29.68
N ASN A 134 17.88 -12.93 -30.20
CA ASN A 134 18.42 -14.29 -30.06
C ASN A 134 19.06 -14.52 -28.68
N SER A 135 18.23 -14.53 -27.62
CA SER A 135 18.59 -14.66 -26.19
C SER A 135 19.43 -13.55 -25.53
N ALA A 136 19.95 -12.57 -26.27
CA ALA A 136 20.58 -11.36 -25.72
C ALA A 136 19.55 -10.23 -25.54
N THR A 137 19.33 -9.81 -24.30
CA THR A 137 18.56 -8.60 -23.98
C THR A 137 19.51 -7.44 -23.76
N SER A 138 19.21 -6.27 -24.33
CA SER A 138 19.99 -5.05 -24.14
C SER A 138 19.07 -3.92 -23.73
N TYR A 139 19.38 -3.27 -22.60
CA TYR A 139 18.68 -2.09 -22.12
C TYR A 139 19.49 -0.84 -22.47
N ARG A 140 18.79 0.17 -22.98
CA ARG A 140 19.34 1.47 -23.27
C ARG A 140 18.65 2.51 -22.39
N TYR A 141 19.50 3.30 -21.73
CA TYR A 141 19.14 4.44 -20.91
C TYR A 141 19.72 5.70 -21.56
N ASP A 142 18.86 6.66 -21.87
CA ASP A 142 19.23 7.97 -22.40
C ASP A 142 19.23 8.97 -21.24
N LEU A 143 20.42 9.22 -20.69
CA LEU A 143 20.61 10.16 -19.60
C LEU A 143 20.53 11.59 -20.14
N LYS A 144 19.98 12.48 -19.31
CA LYS A 144 20.01 13.93 -19.54
C LYS A 144 21.46 14.36 -19.78
N ARG A 145 21.69 15.24 -20.78
CA ARG A 145 23.00 15.70 -21.30
C ARG A 145 23.65 14.83 -22.41
N GLY A 146 22.84 14.12 -23.21
CA GLY A 146 23.34 13.43 -24.42
C GLY A 146 24.27 12.24 -24.13
N ARG A 147 24.21 11.71 -22.90
CA ARG A 147 24.92 10.51 -22.49
C ARG A 147 23.95 9.34 -22.58
N SER A 148 24.37 8.24 -23.18
CA SER A 148 23.56 7.02 -23.17
C SER A 148 24.34 5.87 -22.55
N ALA A 149 23.68 5.08 -21.72
CA ALA A 149 24.22 3.84 -21.18
C ALA A 149 23.53 2.67 -21.87
N GLN A 150 24.34 1.71 -22.34
CA GLN A 150 23.86 0.45 -22.86
C GLN A 150 24.33 -0.67 -21.93
N ILE A 151 23.39 -1.52 -21.53
CA ILE A 151 23.59 -2.63 -20.61
C ILE A 151 23.12 -3.90 -21.32
N ASP A 152 24.02 -4.87 -21.47
CA ASP A 152 23.74 -6.13 -22.15
C ASP A 152 23.61 -7.26 -21.11
N PHE A 153 22.55 -8.04 -21.24
CA PHE A 153 22.21 -9.17 -20.39
C PHE A 153 22.47 -10.50 -21.12
N ASP A 154 22.87 -11.51 -20.36
CA ASP A 154 22.95 -12.89 -20.82
C ASP A 154 21.56 -13.55 -20.88
N GLU A 155 21.54 -14.80 -21.33
CA GLU A 155 20.33 -15.63 -21.44
C GLU A 155 19.66 -15.89 -20.09
N LYS A 156 20.40 -15.76 -18.98
CA LYS A 156 19.91 -15.92 -17.62
C LYS A 156 19.34 -14.61 -17.05
N GLY A 157 19.50 -13.49 -17.76
CA GLY A 157 19.07 -12.16 -17.34
C GLY A 157 20.10 -11.44 -16.45
N CYS A 158 21.36 -11.86 -16.50
CA CYS A 158 22.46 -11.30 -15.73
C CYS A 158 23.31 -10.36 -16.60
N VAL A 159 23.77 -9.26 -16.03
CA VAL A 159 24.62 -8.30 -16.74
C VAL A 159 25.97 -8.94 -17.09
N THR A 160 26.31 -8.99 -18.38
CA THR A 160 27.52 -9.67 -18.89
C THR A 160 28.80 -8.84 -18.77
N GLY A 161 28.71 -7.52 -18.64
CA GLY A 161 29.87 -6.63 -18.61
C GLY A 161 29.56 -5.24 -18.07
N LYS A 162 30.60 -4.42 -17.89
CA LYS A 162 30.44 -3.03 -17.46
C LYS A 162 29.59 -2.27 -18.49
N ALA A 163 28.64 -1.46 -17.99
CA ALA A 163 27.78 -0.63 -18.84
C ALA A 163 28.65 0.20 -19.80
N LYS A 164 28.42 0.05 -21.10
CA LYS A 164 29.13 0.84 -22.11
C LYS A 164 28.47 2.21 -22.17
N SER A 165 29.11 3.22 -21.60
CA SER A 165 28.66 4.61 -21.78
C SER A 165 29.05 5.09 -23.16
N ARG A 166 28.06 5.36 -24.01
CA ARG A 166 28.26 6.08 -25.28
C ARG A 166 28.02 7.55 -25.02
N THR A 167 29.11 8.29 -24.87
CA THR A 167 29.11 9.76 -24.91
C THR A 167 29.05 10.19 -26.38
N ALA A 168 28.22 11.17 -26.72
CA ALA A 168 28.23 11.75 -28.06
C ALA A 168 29.67 12.20 -28.41
N LYS A 169 30.18 11.75 -29.55
CA LYS A 169 31.47 12.17 -30.10
C LYS A 169 31.39 13.69 -30.29
N SER A 170 32.23 14.45 -29.59
CA SER A 170 32.39 15.88 -29.83
C SER A 170 32.73 16.10 -31.31
N PRO A 171 31.99 16.93 -32.06
CA PRO A 171 32.40 17.30 -33.40
C PRO A 171 33.74 18.04 -33.29
N ARG A 172 34.69 17.69 -34.15
CA ARG A 172 35.95 18.39 -34.35
C ARG A 172 35.98 18.88 -35.79
#